data_AF-A0AAE0XWR9-F1
#
_entry.id   AF-A0AAE0XWR9-F1
#
_cell.length_a   1.000
_cell.length_b   1.000
_cell.length_c   1.000
_cell.angle_alpha   90.00
_cell.angle_beta   90.00
_cell.angle_gamma   90.00
#
_symmetry.space_group_name_H-M   'P 1'
#
loop_
_entity.id
_entity.type
_entity.pdbx_description
1 polymer ?
#
loop_
_entity_poly.entity_id
_entity_poly.type
_entity_poly.pdbx_seq_one_letter_code
_entity_poly.pdbx_strand_id
1 'polypeptide(L)'
;MTEKNLSIYSGVTPALVCASTGDLATLRALLHHNCCLTTKGNVYKRRRKVEYVLDAFELAYTEGYLHTCRLMVEAGYCVYRLRDAFLRDFQRQSSDLQEPAQPHPHPAAASDQSGTKAEVMQLTFAHAHKLPDDWLEILLWLIAKASNARSLKEHAVFVVRATIGHRLLCCVDSLPLPKLVKDYVLLKNLGLDEPSGQYHSLFDISKYFASP
;
A
#
# COMPACT_ATOMS: atom_id res chain seq x y z
N MET A 1 -1.31 -2.23 32.20
CA MET A 1 -0.84 -2.20 30.79
C MET A 1 -0.90 -3.63 30.28
N THR A 2 -1.96 -3.99 29.56
CA THR A 2 -2.13 -5.34 29.01
C THR A 2 -1.30 -5.44 27.72
N GLU A 3 -0.22 -6.22 27.78
CA GLU A 3 0.47 -6.69 26.57
C GLU A 3 -0.56 -7.41 25.71
N LYS A 4 -0.94 -6.79 24.60
CA LYS A 4 -1.69 -7.49 23.56
C LYS A 4 -0.74 -8.55 23.01
N ASN A 5 -1.00 -9.82 23.34
CA ASN A 5 -0.49 -10.98 22.63
C ASN A 5 -0.75 -10.78 21.13
N LEU A 6 0.22 -10.21 20.42
CA LEU A 6 0.22 -10.18 18.97
C LEU A 6 0.44 -11.63 18.58
N SER A 7 -0.63 -12.33 18.18
CA SER A 7 -0.49 -13.63 17.54
C SER A 7 0.32 -13.39 16.27
N ILE A 8 1.62 -13.64 16.33
CA ILE A 8 2.49 -13.65 15.16
C ILE A 8 2.04 -14.88 14.38
N TYR A 9 1.13 -14.67 13.43
CA TYR A 9 0.81 -15.68 12.43
C TYR A 9 2.09 -15.87 11.63
N SER A 10 2.83 -16.93 11.96
CA SER A 10 3.88 -17.49 11.10
C SER A 10 3.20 -17.92 9.80
N GLY A 11 3.10 -17.00 8.85
CA GLY A 11 2.28 -17.22 7.67
C GLY A 11 2.47 -16.14 6.64
N VAL A 12 3.03 -16.53 5.51
CA VAL A 12 2.87 -15.80 4.25
C VAL A 12 1.37 -15.69 3.99
N THR A 13 0.82 -14.48 4.03
CA THR A 13 -0.60 -14.25 3.73
C THR A 13 -0.79 -14.14 2.22
N PRO A 14 -1.97 -14.48 1.67
CA PRO A 14 -2.25 -14.28 0.25
C PRO A 14 -2.03 -12.82 -0.20
N ALA A 15 -2.35 -11.85 0.66
CA ALA A 15 -2.11 -10.43 0.39
C ALA A 15 -0.61 -10.10 0.29
N LEU A 16 0.24 -10.71 1.13
CA LEU A 16 1.71 -10.57 1.02
C LEU A 16 2.25 -11.19 -0.27
N VAL A 17 1.71 -12.34 -0.71
CA VAL A 17 2.09 -12.94 -2.00
C VAL A 17 1.77 -11.97 -3.13
N CYS A 18 0.54 -11.44 -3.19
CA CYS A 18 0.13 -10.47 -4.22
C CYS A 18 1.00 -9.20 -4.19
N ALA A 19 1.33 -8.71 -2.99
CA ALA A 19 2.22 -7.58 -2.80
C ALA A 19 3.65 -7.83 -3.30
N SER A 20 4.14 -9.07 -3.23
CA SER A 20 5.47 -9.44 -3.72
C SER A 20 5.55 -9.64 -5.23
N THR A 21 4.43 -9.97 -5.87
CA THR A 21 4.35 -10.25 -7.31
C THR A 21 3.72 -9.11 -8.12
N GLY A 22 3.10 -8.13 -7.45
CA GLY A 22 2.33 -7.07 -8.11
C GLY A 22 1.01 -7.57 -8.72
N ASP A 23 0.49 -8.73 -8.26
CA ASP A 23 -0.75 -9.32 -8.80
C ASP A 23 -1.99 -8.55 -8.34
N LEU A 24 -2.35 -7.54 -9.14
CA LEU A 24 -3.53 -6.69 -8.92
C LEU A 24 -4.84 -7.47 -8.98
N ALA A 25 -4.95 -8.47 -9.87
CA ALA A 25 -6.20 -9.19 -10.07
C ALA A 25 -6.55 -10.03 -8.84
N THR A 26 -5.57 -10.79 -8.33
CA THR A 26 -5.75 -11.56 -7.09
C THR A 26 -5.97 -10.64 -5.90
N LEU A 27 -5.27 -9.50 -5.82
CA LEU A 27 -5.52 -8.53 -4.75
C LEU A 27 -6.95 -7.98 -4.78
N ARG A 28 -7.51 -7.66 -5.95
CA ARG A 28 -8.92 -7.23 -6.08
C ARG A 28 -9.88 -8.27 -5.53
N ALA A 29 -9.68 -9.55 -5.86
CA ALA A 29 -10.49 -10.65 -5.35
C ALA A 29 -10.40 -10.75 -3.81
N LEU A 30 -9.19 -10.63 -3.24
CA LEU A 30 -9.00 -10.63 -1.79
C LEU A 30 -9.72 -9.45 -1.11
N LEU A 31 -9.65 -8.26 -1.71
CA LEU A 31 -10.33 -7.05 -1.21
C LEU A 31 -11.85 -7.14 -1.30
N HIS A 32 -12.38 -7.76 -2.36
CA HIS A 32 -13.81 -8.06 -2.51
C HIS A 32 -14.29 -8.93 -1.34
N HIS A 33 -13.49 -9.92 -0.92
CA HIS A 33 -13.74 -10.75 0.25
C HIS A 33 -13.31 -10.12 1.59
N ASN A 34 -13.09 -8.79 1.62
CA ASN A 34 -12.76 -8.00 2.81
C ASN A 34 -11.51 -8.50 3.57
N CYS A 35 -10.44 -8.85 2.84
CA CYS A 35 -9.18 -9.26 3.45
C CYS A 35 -8.58 -8.17 4.36
N CYS A 36 -7.91 -8.59 5.44
CA CYS A 36 -7.19 -7.68 6.33
C CYS A 36 -5.84 -7.29 5.72
N LEU A 37 -5.65 -6.00 5.44
CA LEU A 37 -4.40 -5.47 4.85
C LEU A 37 -3.32 -5.12 5.89
N THR A 38 -3.68 -5.04 7.18
CA THR A 38 -2.75 -4.65 8.25
C THR A 38 -2.08 -5.85 8.93
N THR A 39 -2.37 -7.08 8.46
CA THR A 39 -1.74 -8.29 8.99
C THR A 39 -0.29 -8.31 8.54
N LYS A 40 0.63 -8.19 9.51
CA LYS A 40 2.06 -8.33 9.26
C LYS A 40 2.46 -9.80 9.19
N GLY A 41 3.41 -10.10 8.32
CA GLY A 41 4.02 -11.42 8.20
C GLY A 41 5.52 -11.32 7.96
N ASN A 42 6.21 -12.44 8.16
CA ASN A 42 7.64 -12.53 7.95
C ASN A 42 7.94 -12.72 6.46
N VAL A 43 8.82 -11.88 5.92
CA VAL A 43 9.25 -11.89 4.52
C VAL A 43 10.77 -12.04 4.48
N TYR A 44 11.24 -13.16 3.94
CA TYR A 44 12.67 -13.41 3.77
C TYR A 44 13.16 -12.96 2.39
N LYS A 45 14.03 -11.95 2.34
CA LYS A 45 14.65 -11.47 1.10
C LYS A 45 15.98 -12.17 0.88
N ARG A 46 15.98 -13.24 0.08
CA ARG A 46 17.16 -14.07 -0.22
C ARG A 46 18.39 -13.28 -0.66
N ARG A 47 18.20 -12.22 -1.48
CA ARG A 47 19.32 -11.39 -1.97
C ARG A 47 20.06 -10.63 -0.87
N ARG A 48 19.34 -10.23 0.19
CA ARG A 48 19.90 -9.49 1.33
C ARG A 48 20.23 -10.39 2.52
N LYS A 49 19.70 -11.62 2.52
CA LYS A 49 19.75 -12.56 3.66
C LYS A 49 19.16 -11.95 4.94
N VAL A 50 18.15 -11.10 4.79
CA VAL A 50 17.43 -10.43 5.90
C VAL A 50 15.97 -10.86 5.91
N GLU A 51 15.44 -11.03 7.12
CA GLU A 51 14.02 -11.25 7.40
C GLU A 51 13.37 -9.94 7.86
N TYR A 52 12.24 -9.59 7.24
CA TYR A 52 11.47 -8.40 7.56
C TYR A 52 10.09 -8.77 8.06
N VAL A 53 9.53 -7.97 8.98
CA VAL A 53 8.14 -8.11 9.45
C VAL A 53 7.32 -6.96 8.89
N LEU A 54 6.61 -7.21 7.80
CA LEU A 54 5.92 -6.18 7.01
C LEU A 54 4.48 -6.60 6.74
N ASP A 55 3.60 -5.62 6.52
CA ASP A 55 2.29 -5.86 5.92
C ASP A 55 2.34 -5.84 4.38
N ALA A 56 1.20 -6.12 3.76
CA ALA A 56 1.09 -6.21 2.30
C ALA A 56 1.38 -4.86 1.62
N PHE A 57 0.98 -3.74 2.22
CA PHE A 57 1.23 -2.42 1.64
C PHE A 57 2.72 -2.07 1.70
N GLU A 58 3.33 -2.25 2.88
CA GLU A 58 4.75 -1.99 3.10
C GLU A 58 5.60 -2.79 2.11
N LEU A 59 5.30 -4.08 1.93
CA LEU A 59 5.99 -4.92 0.95
C LEU A 59 5.79 -4.43 -0.49
N ALA A 60 4.55 -4.20 -0.93
CA ALA A 60 4.26 -3.76 -2.30
C ALA A 60 4.96 -2.43 -2.62
N TYR A 61 4.99 -1.51 -1.66
CA TYR A 61 5.66 -0.22 -1.80
C TYR A 61 7.17 -0.43 -1.98
N THR A 62 7.80 -1.25 -1.14
CA THR A 62 9.25 -1.48 -1.21
C THR A 62 9.71 -2.16 -2.50
N GLU A 63 8.83 -2.95 -3.13
CA GLU A 63 9.08 -3.56 -4.43
C GLU A 63 8.76 -2.65 -5.63
N GLY A 64 8.15 -1.48 -5.39
CA GLY A 64 7.79 -0.53 -6.44
C GLY A 64 6.45 -0.81 -7.15
N TYR A 65 5.60 -1.68 -6.60
CA TYR A 65 4.28 -1.95 -7.17
C TYR A 65 3.25 -0.88 -6.77
N LEU A 66 3.44 0.34 -7.28
CA LEU A 66 2.69 1.52 -6.82
C LEU A 66 1.20 1.48 -7.13
N HIS A 67 0.78 0.85 -8.24
CA HIS A 67 -0.66 0.62 -8.51
C HIS A 67 -1.31 -0.28 -7.45
N THR A 68 -0.57 -1.27 -6.96
CA THR A 68 -1.01 -2.17 -5.89
C THR A 68 -1.17 -1.38 -4.59
N CYS A 69 -0.22 -0.50 -4.28
CA CYS A 69 -0.33 0.44 -3.15
C CYS A 69 -1.56 1.34 -3.28
N ARG A 70 -1.79 1.93 -4.46
CA ARG A 70 -2.96 2.76 -4.73
C ARG A 70 -4.27 2.02 -4.46
N LEU A 71 -4.41 0.81 -5.00
CA LEU A 71 -5.58 -0.04 -4.78
C LEU A 71 -5.82 -0.33 -3.30
N MET A 72 -4.77 -0.65 -2.54
CA MET A 72 -4.89 -0.89 -1.09
C MET A 72 -5.37 0.35 -0.32
N VAL A 73 -4.88 1.54 -0.67
CA VAL A 73 -5.29 2.80 -0.04
C VAL A 73 -6.74 3.13 -0.38
N GLU A 74 -7.14 2.96 -1.63
CA GLU A 74 -8.52 3.11 -2.09
C GLU A 74 -9.46 2.12 -1.37
N ALA A 75 -8.98 0.92 -1.07
CA ALA A 75 -9.70 -0.11 -0.31
C ALA A 75 -9.61 0.06 1.22
N GLY A 76 -8.99 1.13 1.71
CA GLY A 76 -9.05 1.52 3.12
C GLY A 76 -7.79 1.25 3.94
N TYR A 77 -6.65 0.97 3.31
CA TYR A 77 -5.35 0.97 4.00
C TYR A 77 -4.97 2.39 4.47
N CYS A 78 -4.49 2.52 5.71
CA CYS A 78 -4.23 3.83 6.34
C CYS A 78 -2.77 4.25 6.16
N VAL A 79 -2.56 5.31 5.37
CA VAL A 79 -1.22 5.83 5.05
C VAL A 79 -0.85 7.11 5.78
N TYR A 80 -1.68 7.57 6.73
CA TYR A 80 -1.44 8.83 7.46
C TYR A 80 -0.04 8.92 8.08
N ARG A 81 0.47 7.80 8.61
CA ARG A 81 1.80 7.72 9.25
C ARG A 81 2.97 7.58 8.27
N LEU A 82 2.68 7.45 6.97
CA LEU A 82 3.69 7.17 5.94
C LEU A 82 4.05 8.41 5.12
N ARG A 83 3.44 9.57 5.41
CA ARG A 83 3.66 10.84 4.69
C ARG A 83 5.15 11.17 4.53
N ASP A 84 5.92 11.11 5.61
CA ASP A 84 7.33 11.50 5.58
C ASP A 84 8.19 10.51 4.80
N ALA A 85 7.79 9.22 4.76
CA ALA A 85 8.45 8.24 3.91
C ALA A 85 8.22 8.56 2.42
N PHE A 86 6.99 8.89 2.04
CA PHE A 86 6.66 9.26 0.68
C PHE A 86 7.36 10.55 0.22
N LEU A 87 7.42 11.56 1.09
CA LEU A 87 8.14 12.81 0.80
C LEU A 87 9.64 12.61 0.59
N ARG A 88 10.27 11.74 1.39
CA ARG A 88 11.70 11.39 1.21
C ARG A 88 11.96 10.70 -0.12
N ASP A 89 11.11 9.76 -0.51
CA ASP A 89 11.25 9.09 -1.81
C ASP A 89 11.01 10.06 -2.98
N PHE A 90 10.03 10.97 -2.86
CA PHE A 90 9.80 12.02 -3.85
C PHE A 90 11.03 12.91 -4.04
N GLN A 91 11.65 13.36 -2.94
CA GLN A 91 12.86 14.17 -2.97
C GLN A 91 14.03 13.41 -3.62
N ARG A 92 14.23 12.14 -3.26
CA ARG A 92 15.31 11.31 -3.81
C ARG A 92 15.19 11.17 -5.34
N GLN A 93 14.01 10.80 -5.83
CA GLN A 93 13.79 10.61 -7.27
C GLN A 93 13.83 11.93 -8.05
N SER A 94 13.46 13.06 -7.43
CA SER A 94 13.53 14.38 -8.07
C SER A 94 14.97 14.86 -8.25
N SER A 95 15.86 14.54 -7.30
CA SER A 95 17.29 14.86 -7.40
C SER A 95 17.98 14.06 -8.50
N ASP A 96 17.65 12.77 -8.66
CA ASP A 96 18.23 11.91 -9.70
C ASP A 96 17.88 12.40 -11.12
N LEU A 97 16.78 13.13 -11.29
CA LEU A 97 16.39 13.75 -12.57
C LEU A 97 17.18 15.01 -12.91
N GLN A 98 17.86 15.63 -11.93
CA GLN A 98 18.54 16.91 -12.09
C GLN A 98 20.06 16.80 -12.27
N GLU A 99 20.69 15.65 -12.01
CA GLU A 99 22.13 15.49 -12.30
C GLU A 99 22.37 15.15 -13.78
N PRO A 100 23.01 16.04 -14.55
CA PRO A 100 23.62 15.64 -15.81
C PRO A 100 24.76 14.67 -15.47
N ALA A 101 24.72 13.46 -16.03
CA ALA A 101 25.68 12.38 -15.85
C ALA A 101 27.14 12.88 -15.73
N GLN A 102 27.58 13.15 -14.51
CA GLN A 102 28.98 13.39 -14.21
C GLN A 102 29.63 12.02 -14.02
N PRO A 103 30.77 11.73 -14.69
CA PRO A 103 31.48 10.48 -14.51
C PRO A 103 32.13 10.48 -13.13
N HIS A 104 31.50 9.80 -12.16
CA HIS A 104 32.08 9.64 -10.84
C HIS A 104 33.16 8.53 -10.81
N PRO A 105 34.29 8.78 -10.12
CA PRO A 105 35.35 7.80 -9.91
C PRO A 105 34.94 6.72 -8.88
N HIS A 106 35.52 5.53 -9.06
CA HIS A 106 35.30 4.32 -8.26
C HIS A 106 35.40 4.52 -6.74
N PRO A 107 34.48 3.95 -5.93
CA PRO A 107 34.62 3.92 -4.49
C PRO A 107 35.44 2.72 -4.02
N ALA A 108 36.34 3.01 -3.07
CA ALA A 108 37.16 2.04 -2.36
C ALA A 108 36.32 1.16 -1.40
N ALA A 109 36.75 -0.09 -1.27
CA ALA A 109 36.16 -1.13 -0.44
C ALA A 109 36.12 -0.74 1.05
N ALA A 110 34.96 -0.93 1.69
CA ALA A 110 34.81 -0.84 3.14
C ALA A 110 34.10 -2.07 3.70
N SER A 111 34.61 -2.52 4.83
CA SER A 111 34.55 -3.85 5.44
C SER A 111 33.20 -4.30 5.99
N ASP A 112 33.05 -5.63 5.97
CA ASP A 112 32.06 -6.45 6.68
C ASP A 112 32.06 -6.20 8.19
N GLN A 113 30.90 -5.84 8.74
CA GLN A 113 30.57 -6.09 10.15
C GLN A 113 29.25 -6.85 10.22
N SER A 114 29.35 -8.16 10.44
CA SER A 114 28.21 -9.04 10.68
C SER A 114 27.77 -8.91 12.14
N GLY A 115 26.63 -8.27 12.35
CA GLY A 115 25.86 -8.35 13.59
C GLY A 115 24.39 -8.32 13.22
N THR A 116 23.70 -9.45 13.34
CA THR A 116 22.25 -9.58 13.11
C THR A 116 21.49 -8.83 14.18
N LYS A 117 21.47 -7.50 14.07
CA LYS A 117 20.52 -6.62 14.74
C LYS A 117 19.35 -6.48 13.77
N ALA A 118 18.13 -6.73 14.23
CA ALA A 118 16.93 -6.52 13.42
C ALA A 118 16.92 -5.07 12.91
N GLU A 119 17.24 -4.88 11.65
CA GLU A 119 17.30 -3.57 11.02
C GLU A 119 15.87 -3.08 10.87
N VAL A 120 15.56 -1.93 11.48
CA VAL A 120 14.26 -1.29 11.29
C VAL A 120 14.23 -0.80 9.85
N MET A 121 13.59 -1.57 8.98
CA MET A 121 13.49 -1.25 7.57
C MET A 121 12.78 0.09 7.42
N GLN A 122 13.51 1.09 6.91
CA GLN A 122 12.89 2.33 6.49
C GLN A 122 12.07 2.04 5.24
N LEU A 123 10.78 2.42 5.27
CA LEU A 123 9.91 2.27 4.11
C LEU A 123 10.42 3.15 2.97
N THR A 124 10.86 2.54 1.87
CA THR A 124 11.35 3.21 0.67
C THR A 124 11.18 2.28 -0.53
N PHE A 125 10.85 2.82 -1.71
CA PHE A 125 10.87 2.07 -2.97
C PHE A 125 12.17 2.23 -3.77
N ALA A 126 13.20 2.89 -3.22
CA ALA A 126 14.44 3.16 -3.95
C ALA A 126 15.22 1.91 -4.40
N HIS A 127 14.80 0.73 -3.94
CA HIS A 127 15.37 -0.56 -4.34
C HIS A 127 14.51 -1.29 -5.37
N ALA A 128 13.40 -0.70 -5.80
CA ALA A 128 12.53 -1.25 -6.83
C ALA A 128 13.30 -1.40 -8.14
N HIS A 129 13.12 -2.55 -8.80
CA HIS A 129 13.79 -2.82 -10.07
C HIS A 129 13.22 -2.01 -11.23
N LYS A 130 11.92 -1.72 -11.18
CA LYS A 130 11.20 -0.99 -12.21
C LYS A 130 10.02 -0.27 -11.57
N LEU A 131 9.95 1.03 -11.75
CA LEU A 131 8.78 1.83 -11.40
C LEU A 131 7.84 1.90 -12.62
N PRO A 132 6.52 2.04 -12.40
CA PRO A 132 5.58 2.30 -13.50
C PRO A 132 5.81 3.70 -14.09
N ASP A 133 5.39 3.93 -15.33
CA ASP A 133 5.63 5.20 -16.03
C ASP A 133 4.95 6.40 -15.34
N ASP A 134 3.84 6.16 -14.65
CA ASP A 134 3.06 7.14 -13.88
C ASP A 134 3.42 7.17 -12.38
N TRP A 135 4.60 6.66 -11.99
CA TRP A 135 4.99 6.57 -10.58
C TRP A 135 4.91 7.91 -9.83
N LEU A 136 5.27 9.01 -10.50
CA LEU A 136 5.28 10.35 -9.93
C LEU A 136 3.85 10.79 -9.56
N GLU A 137 2.90 10.54 -10.45
CA GLU A 137 1.48 10.82 -10.24
C GLU A 137 0.94 10.05 -9.04
N ILE A 138 1.24 8.74 -8.98
CA ILE A 138 0.80 7.88 -7.88
C ILE A 138 1.43 8.31 -6.56
N LEU A 139 2.72 8.66 -6.56
CA LEU A 139 3.42 9.09 -5.35
C LEU A 139 2.87 10.41 -4.81
N LEU A 140 2.64 11.39 -5.69
CA LEU A 140 2.00 12.65 -5.31
C LEU A 140 0.59 12.42 -4.75
N TRP A 141 -0.17 11.50 -5.35
CA TRP A 141 -1.48 11.08 -4.83
C TRP A 141 -1.37 10.43 -3.45
N LEU A 142 -0.38 9.56 -3.23
CA LEU A 142 -0.11 8.94 -1.92
C LEU A 142 0.26 9.98 -0.85
N ILE A 143 1.10 10.98 -1.21
CA ILE A 143 1.43 12.10 -0.33
C ILE A 143 0.17 12.90 0.04
N ALA A 144 -0.69 13.18 -0.94
CA ALA A 144 -1.95 13.87 -0.70
C ALA A 144 -2.87 13.06 0.22
N LYS A 145 -3.00 11.74 0.00
CA LYS A 145 -3.80 10.84 0.86
C LYS A 145 -3.23 10.69 2.26
N ALA A 146 -1.91 10.74 2.43
CA ALA A 146 -1.26 10.69 3.74
C ALA A 146 -1.33 12.02 4.50
N SER A 147 -1.41 13.15 3.79
CA SER A 147 -1.47 14.50 4.37
C SER A 147 -2.89 14.90 4.82
N ASN A 148 -3.92 14.28 4.25
CA ASN A 148 -5.30 14.63 4.52
C ASN A 148 -5.98 13.55 5.38
N ALA A 149 -6.82 13.98 6.33
CA ALA A 149 -7.70 13.07 7.03
C ALA A 149 -8.71 12.45 6.03
N ARG A 150 -9.08 11.19 6.25
CA ARG A 150 -10.17 10.57 5.49
C ARG A 150 -11.45 11.35 5.69
N SER A 151 -12.26 11.42 4.64
CA SER A 151 -13.61 11.96 4.77
C SER A 151 -14.42 11.14 5.76
N LEU A 152 -15.40 11.77 6.42
CA LEU A 152 -16.31 11.06 7.33
C LEU A 152 -17.02 9.89 6.64
N LYS A 153 -17.37 10.06 5.36
CA LYS A 153 -17.96 9.01 4.52
C LYS A 153 -17.04 7.79 4.38
N GLU A 154 -15.78 8.00 3.99
CA GLU A 154 -14.79 6.91 3.88
C GLU A 154 -14.57 6.24 5.24
N HIS A 155 -14.44 7.04 6.31
CA HIS A 155 -14.26 6.51 7.65
C HIS A 155 -15.43 5.62 8.08
N ALA A 156 -16.68 6.07 7.89
CA ALA A 156 -17.87 5.28 8.19
C ALA A 156 -17.93 3.96 7.40
N VAL A 157 -17.61 4.00 6.11
CA VAL A 157 -17.54 2.80 5.25
C VAL A 157 -16.56 1.78 5.83
N PHE A 158 -15.35 2.21 6.17
CA PHE A 158 -14.32 1.28 6.68
C PHE A 158 -14.61 0.80 8.10
N VAL A 159 -15.27 1.59 8.94
CA VAL A 159 -15.75 1.14 10.25
C VAL A 159 -16.76 0.01 10.07
N VAL A 160 -17.77 0.17 9.20
CA VAL A 160 -18.76 -0.89 8.91
C VAL A 160 -18.08 -2.16 8.41
N ARG A 161 -17.14 -2.04 7.44
CA ARG A 161 -16.38 -3.19 6.92
C ARG A 161 -15.56 -3.89 8.01
N ALA A 162 -14.91 -3.13 8.88
CA ALA A 162 -14.12 -3.68 9.98
C ALA A 162 -15.00 -4.39 11.02
N THR A 163 -16.17 -3.84 11.33
CA THR A 163 -17.13 -4.45 12.27
C THR A 163 -17.72 -5.76 11.73
N ILE A 164 -18.04 -5.83 10.43
CA ILE A 164 -18.63 -7.04 9.83
C ILE A 164 -17.55 -8.10 9.52
N GLY A 165 -16.34 -7.67 9.16
CA GLY A 165 -15.22 -8.55 8.87
C GLY A 165 -15.46 -9.46 7.66
N HIS A 166 -15.05 -10.72 7.76
CA HIS A 166 -15.12 -11.70 6.66
C HIS A 166 -16.56 -12.03 6.20
N ARG A 167 -17.58 -11.69 6.99
CA ARG A 167 -19.00 -11.94 6.63
C ARG A 167 -19.62 -10.82 5.79
N LEU A 168 -18.81 -9.87 5.30
CA LEU A 168 -19.29 -8.65 4.65
C LEU A 168 -20.30 -8.93 3.55
N LEU A 169 -19.96 -9.83 2.62
CA LEU A 169 -20.79 -10.16 1.46
C LEU A 169 -22.14 -10.77 1.89
N CYS A 170 -22.18 -11.60 2.92
CA CYS A 170 -23.40 -12.25 3.39
C CYS A 170 -24.29 -11.33 4.24
N CYS A 171 -23.70 -10.32 4.89
CA CYS A 171 -24.42 -9.47 5.85
C CYS A 171 -24.82 -8.11 5.29
N VAL A 172 -24.17 -7.59 4.24
CA VAL A 172 -24.42 -6.21 3.78
C VAL A 172 -25.85 -5.99 3.27
N ASP A 173 -26.44 -7.00 2.63
CA ASP A 173 -27.77 -6.90 2.05
C ASP A 173 -28.88 -6.85 3.11
N SER A 174 -28.65 -7.43 4.28
CA SER A 174 -29.60 -7.39 5.40
C SER A 174 -29.51 -6.11 6.23
N LEU A 175 -28.50 -5.26 6.02
CA LEU A 175 -28.40 -3.99 6.73
C LEU A 175 -29.53 -3.03 6.29
N PRO A 176 -30.11 -2.25 7.22
CA PRO A 176 -31.11 -1.23 6.93
C PRO A 176 -30.46 0.05 6.36
N LEU A 177 -29.64 -0.12 5.31
CA LEU A 177 -28.90 0.96 4.66
C LEU A 177 -29.45 1.20 3.24
N PRO A 178 -29.44 2.45 2.75
CA PRO A 178 -29.73 2.73 1.34
C PRO A 178 -28.79 1.96 0.40
N LYS A 179 -29.29 1.56 -0.77
CA LYS A 179 -28.52 0.79 -1.77
C LYS A 179 -27.16 1.44 -2.08
N LEU A 180 -27.15 2.75 -2.28
CA LEU A 180 -25.92 3.50 -2.57
C LEU A 180 -24.86 3.33 -1.46
N VAL A 181 -25.27 3.32 -0.20
CA VAL A 181 -24.34 3.12 0.94
C VAL A 181 -23.84 1.68 0.96
N LYS A 182 -24.69 0.69 0.66
CA LYS A 182 -24.27 -0.72 0.52
C LYS A 182 -23.23 -0.88 -0.60
N ASP A 183 -23.44 -0.21 -1.73
CA ASP A 183 -22.49 -0.24 -2.85
C ASP A 183 -21.13 0.37 -2.47
N TYR A 184 -21.10 1.44 -1.67
CA TYR A 184 -19.85 1.98 -1.10
C TYR A 184 -19.21 1.04 -0.07
N VAL A 185 -20.00 0.39 0.80
CA VAL A 185 -19.51 -0.59 1.78
C VAL A 185 -18.88 -1.79 1.07
N LEU A 186 -19.44 -2.20 -0.06
CA LEU A 186 -18.91 -3.24 -0.93
C LEU A 186 -17.74 -2.79 -1.81
N LEU A 187 -17.39 -1.50 -1.79
CA LEU A 187 -16.36 -0.91 -2.66
C LEU A 187 -16.62 -1.11 -4.16
N LYS A 188 -17.89 -1.14 -4.59
CA LYS A 188 -18.25 -1.31 -6.02
C LYS A 188 -17.71 -0.20 -6.90
N ASN A 189 -17.46 0.97 -6.33
CA ASN A 189 -16.81 2.09 -7.03
C ASN A 189 -15.35 1.79 -7.43
N LEU A 190 -14.72 0.74 -6.90
CA LEU A 190 -13.38 0.32 -7.29
C LEU A 190 -13.39 -0.75 -8.40
N GLY A 191 -14.56 -1.22 -8.83
CA GLY A 191 -14.69 -2.25 -9.86
C GLY A 191 -13.99 -3.56 -9.48
N LEU A 192 -14.07 -3.98 -8.21
CA LEU A 192 -13.41 -5.20 -7.73
C LEU A 192 -13.98 -6.48 -8.35
N ASP A 193 -15.22 -6.41 -8.87
CA ASP A 193 -15.97 -7.55 -9.40
C ASP A 193 -15.72 -7.77 -10.90
N GLU A 194 -15.09 -6.80 -11.59
CA GLU A 194 -14.85 -6.85 -13.03
C GLU A 194 -13.50 -7.54 -13.34
N PRO A 195 -13.49 -8.64 -14.11
CA PRO A 195 -12.26 -9.35 -14.47
C PRO A 195 -11.42 -8.58 -15.51
N SER A 196 -12.01 -7.65 -16.25
CA SER A 196 -11.31 -6.80 -17.20
C SER A 196 -10.62 -5.65 -16.45
N GLY A 197 -9.32 -5.80 -16.21
CA GLY A 197 -8.44 -4.89 -15.48
C GLY A 197 -8.27 -3.46 -16.03
N GLN A 198 -9.29 -2.85 -16.62
CA GLN A 198 -9.25 -1.43 -16.98
C GLN A 198 -9.42 -0.59 -15.70
N TYR A 199 -8.29 -0.03 -15.25
CA TYR A 199 -8.24 0.90 -14.13
C TYR A 199 -8.75 2.26 -14.62
N HIS A 200 -10.05 2.53 -14.51
CA HIS A 200 -10.54 3.89 -14.66
C HIS A 200 -10.28 4.64 -13.36
N SER A 201 -9.24 5.47 -13.35
CA SER A 201 -9.00 6.45 -12.28
C SER A 201 -10.21 7.38 -12.18
N LEU A 202 -11.12 7.10 -11.26
CA LEU A 202 -12.32 7.93 -11.00
C LEU A 202 -12.00 9.28 -10.34
N PHE A 203 -10.77 9.42 -9.82
CA PHE A 203 -10.30 10.63 -9.19
C PHE A 203 -9.39 11.37 -10.16
N ASP A 204 -10.02 12.23 -10.96
CA ASP A 204 -9.34 13.24 -11.75
C ASP A 204 -8.49 14.11 -10.80
N ILE A 205 -7.17 13.96 -10.90
CA ILE A 205 -6.19 14.56 -10.00
C ILE A 205 -6.22 16.09 -10.11
N SER A 206 -6.76 16.62 -11.22
CA SER A 206 -7.04 18.05 -11.38
C SER A 206 -7.86 18.65 -10.23
N LYS A 207 -8.70 17.86 -9.55
CA LYS A 207 -9.51 18.32 -8.42
C LYS A 207 -8.74 18.45 -7.10
N TYR A 208 -7.55 17.87 -6.99
CA TYR A 208 -6.72 17.94 -5.77
C TYR A 208 -5.64 19.01 -5.84
N PHE A 209 -5.36 19.56 -7.03
CA PHE A 209 -4.46 20.71 -7.22
C PHE A 209 -5.21 22.03 -7.46
N ALA A 210 -6.54 22.02 -7.47
CA ALA A 210 -7.34 23.24 -7.39
C ALA A 210 -7.32 23.74 -5.93
N SER A 211 -6.32 24.56 -5.59
CA SER A 211 -6.31 25.33 -4.34
C SER A 211 -7.45 26.36 -4.33
N PRO A 212 -8.00 26.70 -3.14
CA PRO A 212 -8.83 27.90 -2.95
C PRO A 212 -8.04 29.20 -3.16
#